data_AF-A0A6J4JUX8-F1
#
_entry.id   AF-A0A6J4JUX8-F1
#
_cell.length_a   1.000
_cell.length_b   1.000
_cell.length_c   1.000
_cell.angle_alpha   90.00
_cell.angle_beta   90.00
_cell.angle_gamma   90.00
#
_symmetry.space_group_name_H-M   'P 1'
#
loop_
_entity.id
_entity.type
_entity.pdbx_description
1 polymer ?
#
loop_
_entity_poly.entity_id
_entity_poly.type
_entity_poly.pdbx_seq_one_letter_code
_entity_poly.pdbx_strand_id
1 'polypeptide(L)'
;GRRVTGYRGSWSTRLSVADFDALGPLVLALSGLDQVQVDGPWWSLRPENPLQRQARLAALADARRRADDYAAAFGAIVVDVLEVSDLDSGGPGPLARSFAMAEGGRTDEPELDLEPAPQTVTGQVTVRFALSPAVLDAQP
;
A
#
# COMPACT_ATOMS: atom_id res chain seq x y z
N GLY A 1 -8.10 51.96 7.72
CA GLY A 1 -8.02 50.71 8.49
C GLY A 1 -8.45 49.56 7.61
N ARG A 2 -7.82 48.38 7.73
CA ARG A 2 -8.17 47.21 6.92
C ARG A 2 -9.41 46.55 7.53
N ARG A 3 -10.50 46.41 6.77
CA ARG A 3 -11.79 45.83 7.23
C ARG A 3 -11.90 44.40 6.68
N VAL A 4 -12.17 43.42 7.54
CA VAL A 4 -12.50 42.06 7.10
C VAL A 4 -13.89 42.08 6.47
N THR A 5 -14.00 41.56 5.24
CA THR A 5 -15.25 41.56 4.44
C THR A 5 -15.95 40.21 4.42
N GLY A 6 -15.37 39.16 5.00
CA GLY A 6 -15.98 37.84 5.09
C GLY A 6 -15.03 36.76 5.62
N TYR A 7 -15.56 35.54 5.73
CA TYR A 7 -14.86 34.34 6.16
C TYR A 7 -15.08 33.22 5.13
N ARG A 8 -14.06 32.38 4.94
CA ARG A 8 -14.13 31.17 4.11
C ARG A 8 -13.73 29.97 4.98
N GLY A 9 -14.55 28.94 4.99
CA GLY A 9 -14.25 27.65 5.61
C GLY A 9 -14.27 26.55 4.56
N SER A 10 -13.49 25.50 4.79
CA SER A 10 -13.55 24.25 4.03
C SER A 10 -13.63 23.08 4.99
N TRP A 11 -14.29 22.00 4.56
CA TRP A 11 -14.36 20.74 5.27
C TRP A 11 -14.19 19.60 4.26
N SER A 12 -13.56 18.52 4.69
CA SER A 12 -13.38 17.32 3.89
C SER A 12 -13.87 16.10 4.66
N THR A 13 -14.44 15.15 3.91
CA THR A 13 -14.90 13.87 4.43
C THR A 13 -14.47 12.74 3.52
N ARG A 14 -14.27 11.56 4.10
CA ARG A 14 -13.92 10.34 3.37
C ARG A 14 -15.07 9.37 3.47
N LEU A 15 -15.55 8.91 2.32
CA LEU A 15 -16.57 7.88 2.22
C LEU A 15 -15.91 6.55 1.83
N SER A 16 -16.23 5.49 2.57
CA SER A 16 -15.84 4.12 2.23
C SER A 16 -17.06 3.41 1.64
N VAL A 17 -17.01 3.09 0.35
CA VAL A 17 -18.10 2.45 -0.38
C VAL A 17 -17.70 1.00 -0.67
N ALA A 18 -18.50 0.05 -0.17
CA ALA A 18 -18.25 -1.38 -0.35
C ALA A 18 -19.14 -2.03 -1.42
N ASP A 19 -20.22 -1.34 -1.80
CA ASP A 19 -21.15 -1.74 -2.84
C ASP A 19 -20.84 -0.93 -4.11
N PHE A 20 -20.31 -1.60 -5.13
CA PHE A 20 -19.90 -0.94 -6.38
C PHE A 20 -21.10 -0.51 -7.23
N ASP A 21 -22.25 -1.16 -7.10
CA ASP A 21 -23.47 -0.77 -7.83
C ASP A 21 -24.00 0.58 -7.32
N ALA A 22 -23.74 0.90 -6.05
CA ALA A 22 -24.08 2.17 -5.43
C ALA A 22 -23.12 3.32 -5.80
N LEU A 23 -21.95 3.03 -6.36
CA LEU A 23 -20.90 4.04 -6.58
C LEU A 23 -21.30 5.06 -7.65
N GLY A 24 -21.82 4.61 -8.78
CA GLY A 24 -22.29 5.50 -9.86
C GLY A 24 -23.38 6.47 -9.42
N PRO A 25 -24.49 5.97 -8.83
CA PRO A 25 -25.54 6.82 -8.27
C PRO A 25 -25.04 7.81 -7.21
N LEU A 26 -24.10 7.38 -6.34
CA LEU A 26 -23.52 8.25 -5.32
C LEU A 26 -22.72 9.39 -5.93
N VAL A 27 -21.83 9.10 -6.88
CA VAL A 27 -21.01 10.09 -7.58
C VAL A 27 -21.91 11.11 -8.30
N LEU A 28 -22.93 10.64 -9.03
CA LEU A 28 -23.88 11.49 -9.73
C LEU A 28 -24.66 12.42 -8.77
N ALA A 29 -25.07 11.89 -7.60
CA ALA A 29 -25.74 12.69 -6.59
C ALA A 29 -24.82 13.76 -5.98
N LEU A 30 -23.55 13.43 -5.73
CA LEU A 30 -22.57 14.36 -5.18
C LEU A 30 -22.14 15.44 -6.18
N SER A 31 -22.01 15.10 -7.47
CA SER A 31 -21.67 16.06 -8.52
C SER A 31 -22.75 17.11 -8.77
N GLY A 32 -24.01 16.82 -8.37
CA GLY A 32 -25.12 17.76 -8.47
C GLY A 32 -25.19 18.80 -7.35
N LEU A 33 -24.32 18.71 -6.33
CA LEU A 33 -24.29 19.65 -5.21
C LEU A 33 -23.44 20.88 -5.53
N ASP A 34 -23.96 22.06 -5.21
CA ASP A 34 -23.20 23.30 -5.33
C ASP A 34 -22.06 23.35 -4.29
N GLN A 35 -20.90 23.88 -4.69
CA GLN A 35 -19.70 24.02 -3.85
C GLN A 35 -19.15 22.71 -3.25
N VAL A 36 -19.38 21.58 -3.92
CA VAL A 36 -18.79 20.27 -3.56
C VAL A 36 -17.79 19.85 -4.64
N GLN A 37 -16.61 19.43 -4.21
CA GLN A 37 -15.63 18.75 -5.06
C GLN A 37 -15.54 17.29 -4.63
N VAL A 38 -15.56 16.38 -5.60
CA VAL A 38 -15.34 14.95 -5.39
C VAL A 38 -13.98 14.58 -5.92
N ASP A 39 -13.11 14.07 -5.04
CA ASP A 39 -11.80 13.52 -5.40
C ASP A 39 -11.81 12.00 -5.14
N GLY A 40 -11.40 11.21 -6.13
CA GLY A 40 -11.43 9.74 -6.07
C GLY A 40 -12.05 9.14 -7.33
N PRO A 41 -12.59 7.90 -7.29
CA PRO A 41 -12.44 6.94 -6.19
C PRO A 41 -10.99 6.43 -6.10
N TRP A 42 -10.59 6.03 -4.89
CA TRP A 42 -9.39 5.22 -4.70
C TRP A 42 -9.81 3.83 -4.26
N TRP A 43 -9.26 2.82 -4.93
CA TRP A 43 -9.50 1.43 -4.60
C TRP A 43 -8.59 0.98 -3.46
N SER A 44 -9.15 0.23 -2.52
CA SER A 44 -8.38 -0.45 -1.48
C SER A 44 -9.02 -1.79 -1.14
N LEU A 45 -8.18 -2.75 -0.74
CA LEU A 45 -8.66 -3.98 -0.13
C LEU A 45 -9.11 -3.68 1.30
N ARG A 46 -10.11 -4.43 1.75
CA ARG A 46 -10.54 -4.38 3.14
C ARG A 46 -9.38 -4.75 4.07
N PRO A 47 -9.25 -4.10 5.25
CA PRO A 47 -8.20 -4.42 6.22
C PRO A 47 -8.14 -5.91 6.61
N GLU A 48 -9.29 -6.57 6.66
CA GLU A 48 -9.46 -7.98 7.01
C GLU A 48 -9.25 -8.95 5.84
N ASN A 49 -8.84 -8.46 4.66
CA ASN A 49 -8.65 -9.31 3.49
C ASN A 49 -7.54 -10.36 3.75
N PRO A 50 -7.81 -11.67 3.56
CA PRO A 50 -6.84 -12.74 3.85
C PRO A 50 -5.56 -12.65 3.02
N LEU A 51 -5.58 -11.97 1.86
CA LEU A 51 -4.40 -11.76 1.02
C LEU A 51 -3.28 -11.02 1.78
N GLN A 52 -3.62 -10.13 2.72
CA GLN A 52 -2.63 -9.44 3.56
C GLN A 52 -1.85 -10.42 4.44
N ARG A 53 -2.55 -11.40 5.01
CA ARG A 53 -1.90 -12.48 5.79
C ARG A 53 -1.09 -13.40 4.89
N GLN A 54 -1.64 -13.77 3.72
CA GLN A 54 -0.95 -14.64 2.78
C GLN A 54 0.36 -14.02 2.28
N ALA A 55 0.36 -12.73 1.94
CA ALA A 55 1.56 -12.01 1.51
C ALA A 55 2.65 -11.98 2.60
N ARG A 56 2.27 -11.74 3.87
CA ARG A 56 3.22 -11.78 5.00
C ARG A 56 3.82 -13.18 5.21
N LEU A 57 3.01 -14.23 5.13
CA LEU A 57 3.51 -15.61 5.26
C LEU A 57 4.41 -16.02 4.10
N ALA A 58 4.09 -15.58 2.87
CA ALA A 58 4.95 -15.79 1.72
C ALA A 58 6.31 -15.09 1.87
N ALA A 59 6.31 -13.87 2.41
CA ALA A 59 7.53 -13.12 2.69
C ALA A 59 8.40 -13.81 3.77
N LEU A 60 7.79 -14.36 4.83
CA LEU A 60 8.51 -15.15 5.84
C LEU A 60 9.13 -16.43 5.26
N ALA A 61 8.40 -17.14 4.41
CA ALA A 61 8.91 -18.34 3.74
C ALA A 61 10.10 -18.00 2.82
N ASP A 62 10.00 -16.89 2.07
CA ASP A 62 11.11 -16.39 1.24
C ASP A 62 12.32 -15.99 2.08
N ALA A 63 12.11 -15.26 3.19
CA ALA A 63 13.18 -14.87 4.11
C ALA A 63 13.90 -16.10 4.69
N ARG A 64 13.15 -17.15 5.08
CA ARG A 64 13.73 -18.40 5.57
C ARG A 64 14.58 -19.10 4.51
N ARG A 65 14.05 -19.26 3.29
CA ARG A 65 14.78 -19.88 2.17
C ARG A 65 16.11 -19.16 1.91
N ARG A 66 16.08 -17.82 1.82
CA ARG A 66 17.30 -17.02 1.61
C ARG A 66 18.29 -17.19 2.77
N ALA A 67 17.80 -17.25 4.01
CA ALA A 67 18.66 -17.47 5.16
C ALA A 67 19.32 -18.86 5.15
N ASP A 68 18.59 -19.90 4.74
CA ASP A 68 19.15 -21.25 4.56
C ASP A 68 20.22 -21.27 3.45
N ASP A 69 19.98 -20.60 2.31
CA ASP A 69 20.96 -20.47 1.22
C ASP A 69 22.25 -19.77 1.70
N TYR A 70 22.11 -18.69 2.48
CA TYR A 70 23.25 -17.97 3.04
C TYR A 70 23.98 -18.75 4.12
N ALA A 71 23.27 -19.46 4.99
CA ALA A 71 23.88 -20.31 6.00
C ALA A 71 24.72 -21.42 5.35
N ALA A 72 24.18 -22.07 4.32
CA ALA A 72 24.87 -23.14 3.59
C ALA A 72 26.17 -22.65 2.95
N ALA A 73 26.21 -21.41 2.44
CA ALA A 73 27.42 -20.81 1.88
C ALA A 73 28.57 -20.65 2.91
N PHE A 74 28.25 -20.62 4.21
CA PHE A 74 29.21 -20.57 5.32
C PHE A 74 29.40 -21.92 6.04
N GLY A 75 28.91 -23.03 5.45
CA GLY A 75 28.93 -24.34 6.11
C GLY A 75 28.11 -24.38 7.41
N ALA A 76 27.13 -23.48 7.55
CA ALA A 76 26.28 -23.35 8.71
C ALA A 76 24.82 -23.73 8.38
N ILE A 77 23.99 -23.83 9.42
CA ILE A 77 22.54 -23.98 9.30
C ILE A 77 21.82 -22.93 10.14
N VAL A 78 20.60 -22.56 9.76
CA VAL A 78 19.75 -21.71 10.60
C VAL A 78 19.18 -22.54 11.76
N VAL A 79 19.48 -22.13 12.99
CA VAL A 79 19.11 -22.84 14.22
C VAL A 79 17.99 -22.17 15.01
N ASP A 80 17.77 -20.87 14.84
CA ASP A 80 16.72 -20.14 15.57
C ASP A 80 16.25 -18.87 14.85
N VAL A 81 15.08 -18.37 15.22
CA VAL A 81 14.54 -17.06 14.84
C VAL A 81 14.68 -16.13 16.03
N LEU A 82 15.55 -15.12 15.88
CA LEU A 82 15.81 -14.15 16.95
C LEU A 82 14.80 -13.00 16.93
N GLU A 83 14.34 -12.61 15.75
CA GLU A 83 13.51 -11.42 15.58
C GLU A 83 12.73 -11.48 14.28
N VAL A 84 11.46 -11.07 14.34
CA VAL A 84 10.61 -10.85 13.18
C VAL A 84 9.98 -9.47 13.34
N SER A 85 10.18 -8.62 12.35
CA SER A 85 9.47 -7.36 12.23
C SER A 85 8.85 -7.26 10.85
N ASP A 86 7.61 -6.80 10.79
CA ASP A 86 7.08 -6.29 9.55
C ASP A 86 7.94 -5.06 9.20
N LEU A 87 8.50 -5.02 7.99
CA LEU A 87 8.96 -3.73 7.50
C LEU A 87 7.70 -2.88 7.47
N ASP A 88 7.79 -1.63 7.94
CA ASP A 88 6.71 -0.67 7.86
C ASP A 88 6.45 -0.44 6.36
N SER A 89 5.77 -1.41 5.76
CA SER A 89 5.11 -1.35 4.49
C SER A 89 3.96 -0.45 4.84
N GLY A 90 4.27 0.85 4.90
CA GLY A 90 3.30 1.91 5.12
C GLY A 90 2.10 1.47 4.32
N GLY A 91 0.99 1.18 5.02
CA GLY A 91 -0.02 0.23 4.56
C GLY A 91 -0.58 0.59 3.18
N PRO A 92 -1.71 0.02 2.75
CA PRO A 92 -2.45 0.62 1.65
C PRO A 92 -3.06 1.99 2.08
N GLY A 93 -2.25 2.91 2.63
CA GLY A 93 -2.44 4.32 2.46
C GLY A 93 -2.23 4.64 0.98
N PRO A 94 -2.95 5.62 0.43
CA PRO A 94 -2.83 5.98 -0.97
C PRO A 94 -1.36 6.30 -1.25
N LEU A 95 -0.67 5.38 -1.94
CA LEU A 95 0.46 5.74 -2.77
C LEU A 95 -0.13 6.79 -3.71
N ALA A 96 0.18 8.05 -3.42
CA ALA A 96 0.01 9.13 -4.36
C ALA A 96 0.77 8.65 -5.60
N ARG A 97 0.01 8.14 -6.57
CA ARG A 97 0.51 7.80 -7.89
C ARG A 97 1.14 9.10 -8.32
N SER A 98 2.48 9.15 -8.34
CA SER A 98 3.21 10.26 -8.93
C SER A 98 2.59 10.41 -10.31
N PHE A 99 1.88 11.51 -10.53
CA PHE A 99 1.32 11.87 -11.81
C PHE A 99 2.44 11.67 -12.82
N ALA A 100 2.35 10.60 -13.62
CA ALA A 100 3.07 10.58 -14.86
C ALA A 100 2.48 11.77 -15.60
N MET A 101 3.26 12.85 -15.65
CA MET A 101 3.01 13.98 -16.53
C MET A 101 3.02 13.42 -17.94
N ALA A 102 1.87 12.90 -18.38
CA ALA A 102 1.59 12.70 -19.77
C ALA A 102 1.50 14.10 -20.35
N GLU A 103 2.58 14.52 -21.01
CA GLU A 103 2.53 15.59 -21.98
C GLU A 103 1.33 15.38 -22.91
N GLY A 104 0.39 16.31 -22.88
CA GLY A 104 -0.75 16.28 -23.78
C GLY A 104 -1.95 16.96 -23.17
N GLY A 105 -1.98 18.30 -23.27
CA GLY A 105 -3.14 19.09 -22.87
C GLY A 105 -4.42 18.55 -23.49
N ARG A 106 -5.32 18.05 -22.64
CA ARG A 106 -6.74 17.91 -22.92
C ARG A 106 -7.49 18.42 -21.70
N THR A 107 -8.30 19.45 -21.90
CA THR A 107 -9.34 19.90 -20.97
C THR A 107 -10.53 18.97 -21.13
N ASP A 108 -10.32 17.67 -20.92
CA ASP A 108 -11.44 16.75 -20.71
C ASP A 108 -11.69 16.73 -19.20
N GLU A 109 -12.94 16.94 -18.80
CA GLU A 109 -13.36 16.73 -17.42
C GLU A 109 -12.89 15.33 -16.99
N PRO A 110 -12.30 15.16 -15.80
CA PRO A 110 -11.84 13.85 -15.36
C PRO A 110 -13.06 12.92 -15.28
N GLU A 111 -13.22 12.06 -16.28
CA GLU A 111 -14.21 10.99 -16.25
C GLU A 111 -13.79 10.04 -15.13
N LEU A 112 -14.66 9.92 -14.12
CA LEU A 112 -14.40 9.09 -12.98
C LEU A 112 -14.48 7.63 -13.42
N ASP A 113 -13.34 6.95 -13.47
CA ASP A 113 -13.30 5.51 -13.68
C ASP A 113 -13.82 4.80 -12.42
N LEU A 114 -15.03 4.25 -12.53
CA LEU A 114 -15.73 3.56 -11.46
C LEU A 114 -15.48 2.05 -11.48
N GLU A 115 -14.65 1.55 -12.40
CA GLU A 115 -14.30 0.14 -12.44
C GLU A 115 -13.26 -0.21 -11.37
N PRO A 116 -13.52 -1.22 -10.52
CA PRO A 116 -12.55 -1.69 -9.54
C PRO A 116 -11.27 -2.19 -10.22
N ALA A 117 -10.15 -1.53 -9.94
CA ALA A 117 -8.85 -1.95 -10.47
C ALA A 117 -8.30 -3.18 -9.71
N PRO A 118 -7.71 -4.18 -10.41
CA PRO A 118 -6.96 -5.25 -9.78
C PRO A 118 -5.86 -4.70 -8.86
N GLN A 119 -5.70 -5.28 -7.68
CA GLN A 119 -4.72 -4.84 -6.69
C GLN A 119 -3.67 -5.91 -6.42
N THR A 120 -2.40 -5.51 -6.45
CA THR A 120 -1.30 -6.37 -6.03
C THR A 120 -1.03 -6.15 -4.55
N VAL A 121 -1.04 -7.23 -3.76
CA VAL A 121 -0.73 -7.21 -2.33
C VAL A 121 0.69 -7.69 -2.12
N THR A 122 1.52 -6.85 -1.52
CA THR A 122 2.91 -7.18 -1.20
C THR A 122 3.10 -7.27 0.32
N GLY A 123 3.93 -8.21 0.76
CA GLY A 123 4.35 -8.35 2.14
C GLY A 123 5.86 -8.18 2.23
N GLN A 124 6.33 -7.43 3.21
CA GLN A 124 7.77 -7.24 3.47
C GLN A 124 8.04 -7.47 4.95
N VAL A 125 9.06 -8.29 5.21
CA VAL A 125 9.46 -8.66 6.57
C VAL A 125 10.97 -8.54 6.69
N THR A 126 11.42 -8.12 7.87
CA THR A 126 12.81 -8.27 8.30
C THR A 126 12.85 -9.39 9.32
N VAL A 127 13.70 -10.39 9.07
CA VAL A 127 13.88 -11.53 9.97
C VAL A 127 15.34 -11.68 10.30
N ARG A 128 15.64 -11.79 11.61
CA ARG A 128 16.98 -12.08 12.11
C ARG A 128 17.04 -13.52 12.57
N PHE A 129 17.98 -14.26 12.01
CA PHE A 129 18.17 -15.68 12.30
C PHE A 129 19.47 -15.89 13.10
N ALA A 130 19.47 -16.88 13.98
CA ALA A 130 20.69 -17.42 14.54
C ALA A 130 21.20 -18.56 13.64
N LEU A 131 22.51 -18.55 13.37
CA LEU A 131 23.17 -19.63 12.65
C LEU A 131 23.96 -20.50 13.62
N SER A 132 24.16 -21.77 13.27
CA SER A 132 25.21 -22.58 13.87
C SER A 132 26.59 -21.91 13.64
N PRO A 133 27.62 -22.27 14.41
CA PRO A 133 28.99 -21.83 14.12
C PRO A 133 29.34 -22.08 12.64
N ALA A 134 29.87 -21.04 11.98
CA ALA A 134 30.28 -21.11 10.59
C ALA A 134 31.66 -21.76 10.45
N VAL A 135 31.86 -22.50 9.37
CA VAL A 135 33.18 -23.02 8.99
C VAL A 135 33.84 -21.96 8.10
N LEU A 136 34.49 -20.99 8.73
CA LEU A 136 35.28 -19.97 8.05
C LEU A 136 36.72 -20.48 7.93
N ASP A 137 36.95 -21.45 7.05
CA ASP A 137 38.33 -21.76 6.68
C ASP A 137 38.91 -20.54 5.95
N ALA A 138 39.95 -19.95 6.53
CA ALA A 138 40.71 -18.88 5.90
C ALA A 138 41.18 -19.39 4.53
N GLN A 139 40.65 -18.82 3.45
CA GLN A 139 41.19 -19.04 2.11
C GLN A 139 42.70 -18.71 2.16
N PRO A 140 43.57 -19.55 1.56
CA PRO A 140 45.01 -19.37 1.57
C PRO A 140 45.48 -18.06 0.94
#